data_AF-A0A497EI64-F1
#
_entry.id   AF-A0A497EI64-F1
#
_cell.length_a   1.000
_cell.length_b   1.000
_cell.length_c   1.000
_cell.angle_alpha   90.00
_cell.angle_beta   90.00
_cell.angle_gamma   90.00
#
_symmetry.space_group_name_H-M   'P 1'
#
loop_
_entity.id
_entity.type
_entity.pdbx_description
1 polymer ?
#
loop_
_entity_poly.entity_id
_entity_poly.type
_entity_poly.pdbx_seq_one_letter_code
_entity_poly.pdbx_strand_id
1 'polypeptide(L)'
;MKSWRVDVGILALVVVAVVLTSGCAQQSIEKIQPMQSQGEEQVKTEINLENKGLKVRISPTEDKKVSGVVTVTLQSIPSETTKILVSMVPQGFKGDLYNSPNVILQWVDDPFVGQEILLDTTKLENGVYGIGISATYEGAPDESPWIALVQTQVIVQN
;
A
#
# COMPACT_ATOMS: atom_id res chain seq x y z
N MET A 1 -19.72 -41.76 -53.90
CA MET A 1 -19.13 -43.12 -53.89
C MET A 1 -17.93 -43.02 -52.96
N LYS A 2 -17.82 -43.70 -51.82
CA LYS A 2 -18.03 -45.12 -51.53
C LYS A 2 -18.19 -45.30 -50.01
N SER A 3 -19.03 -46.25 -49.64
CA SER A 3 -19.55 -46.59 -48.32
C SER A 3 -18.59 -47.43 -47.46
N TRP A 4 -19.12 -47.90 -46.30
CA TRP A 4 -18.86 -49.18 -45.57
C TRP A 4 -18.07 -49.00 -44.26
N ARG A 5 -18.40 -49.50 -43.05
CA ARG A 5 -19.53 -50.19 -42.33
C ARG A 5 -19.19 -50.05 -40.81
N VAL A 6 -20.11 -49.76 -39.88
CA VAL A 6 -20.97 -50.64 -39.01
C VAL A 6 -20.33 -51.90 -38.39
N ASP A 7 -20.33 -51.98 -37.04
CA ASP A 7 -20.86 -53.06 -36.15
C ASP A 7 -20.10 -53.08 -34.78
N VAL A 8 -20.72 -52.83 -33.62
CA VAL A 8 -21.70 -53.60 -32.80
C VAL A 8 -21.04 -54.64 -31.86
N GLY A 9 -21.30 -54.45 -30.56
CA GLY A 9 -21.45 -55.52 -29.55
C GLY A 9 -20.28 -55.74 -28.58
N ILE A 10 -20.43 -56.12 -27.30
CA ILE A 10 -21.55 -56.50 -26.42
C ILE A 10 -21.02 -56.40 -24.98
N LEU A 11 -21.77 -55.71 -24.11
CA LEU A 11 -22.24 -56.13 -22.78
C LEU A 11 -21.40 -57.12 -21.94
N ALA A 12 -21.05 -56.72 -20.70
CA ALA A 12 -21.05 -57.63 -19.56
C ALA A 12 -21.48 -56.89 -18.28
N LEU A 13 -22.72 -57.18 -17.88
CA LEU A 13 -23.32 -56.93 -16.57
C LEU A 13 -22.53 -57.61 -15.46
N VAL A 14 -22.34 -56.92 -14.32
CA VAL A 14 -22.38 -57.59 -13.02
C VAL A 14 -23.24 -56.76 -12.07
N VAL A 15 -24.47 -57.25 -11.87
CA VAL A 15 -25.35 -56.86 -10.78
C VAL A 15 -24.93 -57.64 -9.55
N VAL A 16 -24.58 -56.95 -8.47
CA VAL A 16 -24.68 -57.54 -7.13
C VAL A 16 -25.52 -56.58 -6.30
N ALA A 17 -26.81 -56.92 -6.20
CA ALA A 17 -27.72 -56.33 -5.23
C ALA A 17 -27.38 -56.92 -3.85
N VAL A 18 -27.01 -56.05 -2.90
CA VAL A 18 -27.07 -56.38 -1.48
C VAL A 18 -28.13 -55.48 -0.87
N VAL A 19 -29.26 -56.07 -0.53
CA VAL A 19 -30.42 -55.42 0.08
C VAL A 19 -30.50 -55.90 1.54
N LEU A 20 -30.42 -54.90 2.44
CA LEU A 20 -30.93 -54.81 3.81
C LEU A 20 -30.29 -55.65 4.92
N THR A 21 -29.72 -54.94 5.92
CA THR A 21 -30.10 -55.12 7.33
C THR A 21 -30.08 -53.78 8.08
N SER A 22 -31.28 -53.40 8.54
CA SER A 22 -31.60 -52.72 9.80
C SER A 22 -30.45 -52.35 10.77
N GLY A 23 -30.38 -51.07 11.14
CA GLY A 23 -29.64 -50.61 12.32
C GLY A 23 -29.84 -49.12 12.57
N CYS A 24 -30.54 -48.77 13.65
CA CYS A 24 -30.86 -47.41 14.06
C CYS A 24 -29.63 -46.57 14.47
N ALA A 25 -29.76 -45.26 14.25
CA ALA A 25 -29.13 -44.15 14.96
C ALA A 25 -27.59 -44.10 15.04
N GLN A 26 -27.00 -43.20 14.25
CA GLN A 26 -26.23 -42.10 14.83
C GLN A 26 -26.20 -40.94 13.83
N GLN A 27 -27.07 -39.95 14.07
CA GLN A 27 -27.07 -38.68 13.37
C GLN A 27 -25.80 -37.94 13.84
N SER A 28 -24.69 -38.13 13.12
CA SER A 28 -23.51 -37.29 13.27
C SER A 28 -23.90 -35.89 12.83
N ILE A 29 -24.21 -35.04 13.81
CA ILE A 29 -24.16 -33.60 13.64
C ILE A 29 -22.75 -33.30 13.12
N GLU A 30 -22.65 -32.96 11.84
CA GLU A 30 -21.48 -32.26 11.32
C GLU A 30 -21.31 -31.03 12.21
N LYS A 31 -20.28 -31.08 13.07
CA LYS A 31 -19.72 -29.90 13.70
C LYS A 31 -19.41 -28.94 12.55
N ILE A 32 -20.26 -27.94 12.39
CA ILE A 32 -19.93 -26.71 11.69
C ILE A 32 -18.62 -26.23 12.32
N GLN A 33 -17.52 -26.47 11.62
CA GLN A 33 -16.26 -25.83 11.94
C GLN A 33 -16.51 -24.34 11.81
N PRO A 34 -16.21 -23.51 12.82
CA PRO A 34 -16.27 -22.08 12.64
C PRO A 34 -15.32 -21.74 11.49
N MET A 35 -15.88 -21.21 10.41
CA MET A 35 -15.14 -20.58 9.34
C MET A 35 -14.20 -19.58 10.01
N GLN A 36 -12.89 -19.89 9.98
CA GLN A 36 -11.89 -18.99 10.53
C GLN A 36 -12.10 -17.66 9.83
N SER A 37 -12.49 -16.65 10.61
CA SER A 37 -12.50 -15.26 10.18
C SER A 37 -11.19 -15.02 9.46
N GLN A 38 -11.24 -14.74 8.16
CA GLN A 38 -10.11 -14.08 7.50
C GLN A 38 -9.84 -12.86 8.36
N GLY A 39 -8.64 -12.81 8.94
CA GLY A 39 -8.27 -11.75 9.87
C GLY A 39 -8.56 -10.41 9.22
N GLU A 40 -9.29 -9.54 9.93
CA GLU A 40 -9.44 -8.15 9.53
C GLU A 40 -8.01 -7.59 9.39
N GLU A 41 -7.59 -7.30 8.17
CA GLU A 41 -6.33 -6.62 7.93
C GLU A 41 -6.44 -5.26 8.62
N GLN A 42 -5.67 -5.07 9.69
CA GLN A 42 -5.75 -3.87 10.50
C GLN A 42 -5.40 -2.66 9.63
N VAL A 43 -6.33 -1.69 9.53
CA VAL A 43 -6.16 -0.44 8.79
C VAL A 43 -4.85 0.21 9.22
N LYS A 44 -3.96 0.45 8.27
CA LYS A 44 -2.68 1.10 8.56
C LYS A 44 -2.92 2.59 8.72
N THR A 45 -2.52 3.16 9.85
CA THR A 45 -2.69 4.59 10.14
C THR A 45 -1.41 5.40 9.93
N GLU A 46 -0.31 4.72 9.60
CA GLU A 46 0.99 5.34 9.38
C GLU A 46 1.76 4.63 8.25
N ILE A 47 2.63 5.39 7.60
CA ILE A 47 3.61 4.91 6.63
C ILE A 47 5.00 5.20 7.18
N ASN A 48 5.80 4.15 7.36
CA ASN A 48 7.20 4.26 7.74
C ASN A 48 8.08 4.02 6.50
N LEU A 49 9.02 4.91 6.22
CA LEU A 49 9.96 4.80 5.09
C LEU A 49 11.39 4.97 5.59
N GLU A 50 12.32 4.29 4.93
CA GLU A 50 13.74 4.37 5.27
C GLU A 50 14.61 4.24 4.02
N ASN A 51 15.62 5.09 3.89
CA ASN A 51 16.65 4.98 2.86
C ASN A 51 17.93 5.70 3.32
N LYS A 52 19.08 5.05 3.22
CA LYS A 52 20.41 5.65 3.48
C LYS A 52 20.48 6.49 4.78
N GLY A 53 19.90 6.00 5.88
CA GLY A 53 19.91 6.68 7.19
C GLY A 53 18.84 7.76 7.39
N LEU A 54 18.10 8.12 6.33
CA LEU A 54 16.88 8.91 6.45
C LEU A 54 15.71 7.97 6.76
N LYS A 55 15.12 8.12 7.95
CA LYS A 55 13.94 7.37 8.38
C LYS A 55 12.83 8.33 8.75
N VAL A 56 11.65 8.11 8.20
CA VAL A 56 10.48 8.99 8.41
C VAL A 56 9.24 8.18 8.72
N ARG A 57 8.35 8.79 9.48
CA ARG A 57 6.98 8.32 9.69
C ARG A 57 6.00 9.38 9.21
N ILE A 58 5.01 8.97 8.43
CA ILE A 58 3.96 9.82 7.90
C ILE A 58 2.64 9.36 8.53
N SER A 59 1.91 10.28 9.16
CA SER A 59 0.62 9.98 9.80
C SER A 59 -0.27 11.23 9.94
N PRO A 60 -1.60 11.10 10.02
CA PRO A 60 -2.37 9.88 9.78
C PRO A 60 -2.41 9.52 8.29
N THR A 61 -2.47 8.23 7.98
CA THR A 61 -2.54 7.69 6.61
C THR A 61 -3.48 6.48 6.51
N GLU A 62 -4.77 6.63 6.80
CA GLU A 62 -5.77 5.54 6.81
C GLU A 62 -5.78 4.74 5.49
N ASP A 63 -5.11 3.59 5.47
CA ASP A 63 -4.83 2.81 4.25
C ASP A 63 -4.30 3.68 3.10
N LYS A 64 -3.35 4.57 3.42
CA LYS A 64 -2.74 5.59 2.55
C LYS A 64 -3.63 6.77 2.17
N LYS A 65 -4.86 6.86 2.70
CA LYS A 65 -5.68 8.06 2.56
C LYS A 65 -5.23 9.11 3.56
N VAL A 66 -5.24 10.37 3.13
CA VAL A 66 -4.88 11.52 3.95
C VAL A 66 -5.89 12.64 3.77
N SER A 67 -6.12 13.39 4.83
CA SER A 67 -6.98 14.57 4.84
C SER A 67 -6.58 15.53 5.96
N GLY A 68 -6.95 16.80 5.83
CA GLY A 68 -6.63 17.80 6.85
C GLY A 68 -5.13 18.08 6.97
N VAL A 69 -4.53 17.74 8.11
CA VAL A 69 -3.09 17.95 8.37
C VAL A 69 -2.41 16.60 8.52
N VAL A 70 -1.39 16.37 7.70
CA VAL A 70 -0.53 15.19 7.74
C VAL A 70 0.81 15.57 8.36
N THR A 71 1.29 14.78 9.30
CA THR A 71 2.58 14.96 9.94
C THR A 71 3.63 14.04 9.33
N VAL A 72 4.78 14.60 8.99
CA VAL A 72 6.02 13.87 8.71
C VAL A 72 6.93 14.01 9.92
N THR A 73 7.20 12.91 10.63
CA THR A 73 8.17 12.86 11.72
C THR A 73 9.52 12.36 11.21
N LEU A 74 10.60 13.12 11.45
CA LEU A 74 11.97 12.69 11.16
C LEU A 74 12.48 11.77 12.27
N GLN A 75 12.56 10.45 12.02
CA GLN A 75 12.99 9.46 13.01
C GLN A 75 14.50 9.24 13.04
N SER A 76 15.15 9.41 11.89
CA SER A 76 16.61 9.38 11.73
C SER A 76 16.99 10.22 10.52
N ILE A 77 18.15 10.87 10.59
CA ILE A 77 18.65 11.77 9.55
C ILE A 77 20.13 11.45 9.31
N PRO A 78 20.62 11.38 8.06
CA PRO A 78 22.05 11.25 7.77
C PRO A 78 22.85 12.39 8.41
N SER A 79 24.04 12.09 8.94
CA SER A 79 24.87 13.03 9.71
C SER A 79 25.28 14.29 8.95
N GLU A 80 25.39 14.19 7.63
CA GLU A 80 25.82 15.29 6.76
C GLU A 80 24.65 16.23 6.38
N THR A 81 23.42 15.90 6.79
CA THR A 81 22.22 16.64 6.39
C THR A 81 22.18 17.99 7.10
N THR A 82 22.05 19.06 6.32
CA THR A 82 21.78 20.41 6.85
C THR A 82 20.44 20.96 6.38
N LYS A 83 19.80 20.32 5.39
CA LYS A 83 18.47 20.69 4.90
C LYS A 83 17.63 19.47 4.54
N ILE A 84 16.33 19.57 4.73
CA ILE A 84 15.34 18.60 4.25
C ILE A 84 14.35 19.32 3.33
N LEU A 85 14.05 18.73 2.17
CA LEU A 85 12.91 19.10 1.35
C LEU A 85 11.80 18.06 1.55
N VAL A 86 10.62 18.52 1.99
CA VAL A 86 9.39 17.75 1.96
C VAL A 86 8.52 18.26 0.83
N SER A 87 8.07 17.34 -0.03
CA SER A 87 7.22 17.66 -1.17
C SER A 87 5.99 16.78 -1.22
N MET A 88 4.83 17.36 -1.54
CA MET A 88 3.64 16.63 -2.00
C MET A 88 3.26 17.12 -3.40
N VAL A 89 3.27 16.22 -4.38
CA VAL A 89 3.08 16.54 -5.79
C VAL A 89 2.04 15.60 -6.41
N PRO A 90 1.04 16.10 -7.17
CA PRO A 90 0.03 15.25 -7.76
C PRO A 90 0.63 14.31 -8.81
N GLN A 91 0.07 13.11 -8.92
CA GLN A 91 0.57 12.12 -9.87
C GLN A 91 0.45 12.64 -11.31
N GLY A 92 1.54 12.53 -12.07
CA GLY A 92 1.57 13.01 -13.45
C GLY A 92 1.61 14.53 -13.60
N PHE A 93 1.94 15.27 -12.52
CA PHE A 93 2.08 16.72 -12.55
C PHE A 93 3.01 17.18 -13.68
N LYS A 94 2.56 18.21 -14.39
CA LYS A 94 3.33 18.93 -15.41
C LYS A 94 3.14 20.41 -15.14
N GLY A 95 4.20 21.09 -14.74
CA GLY A 95 4.14 22.50 -14.39
C GLY A 95 5.29 22.93 -13.51
N ASP A 96 5.21 24.17 -13.04
CA ASP A 96 6.16 24.72 -12.08
C ASP A 96 5.80 24.27 -10.66
N LEU A 97 6.72 23.57 -10.01
CA LEU A 97 6.52 23.05 -8.65
C LEU A 97 6.44 24.17 -7.60
N TYR A 98 7.11 25.31 -7.83
CA TYR A 98 7.20 26.39 -6.83
C TYR A 98 5.99 27.33 -6.83
N ASN A 99 5.24 27.36 -7.93
CA ASN A 99 4.12 28.27 -8.13
C ASN A 99 2.76 27.56 -8.26
N SER A 100 2.72 26.25 -8.11
CA SER A 100 1.48 25.48 -8.20
C SER A 100 0.75 25.46 -6.85
N PRO A 101 -0.55 25.85 -6.81
CA PRO A 101 -1.34 25.79 -5.58
C PRO A 101 -1.63 24.35 -5.15
N ASN A 102 -1.52 23.39 -6.08
CA ASN A 102 -1.78 21.98 -5.84
C ASN A 102 -0.50 21.18 -5.50
N VAL A 103 0.54 21.87 -5.06
CA VAL A 103 1.82 21.29 -4.65
C VAL A 103 2.17 21.85 -3.27
N ILE A 104 2.67 20.98 -2.40
CA ILE A 104 3.34 21.39 -1.16
C ILE A 104 4.83 21.22 -1.39
N LEU A 105 5.60 22.29 -1.17
CA LEU A 105 7.05 22.25 -1.06
C LEU A 105 7.44 22.97 0.22
N GLN A 106 8.16 22.27 1.10
CA GLN A 106 8.62 22.83 2.36
C GLN A 106 10.09 22.47 2.57
N TRP A 107 10.91 23.50 2.68
CA TRP A 107 12.29 23.38 3.13
C TRP A 107 12.37 23.48 4.65
N VAL A 108 13.23 22.66 5.23
CA VAL A 108 13.57 22.68 6.65
C VAL A 108 15.08 22.80 6.75
N ASP A 109 15.54 23.93 7.27
CA ASP A 109 16.95 24.16 7.59
C ASP A 109 17.26 23.61 8.99
N ASP A 110 18.49 23.13 9.18
CA ASP A 110 19.02 22.56 10.42
C ASP A 110 18.08 21.53 11.07
N PRO A 111 17.68 20.46 10.34
CA PRO A 111 16.68 19.52 10.80
C PRO A 111 17.20 18.67 11.97
N PHE A 112 16.28 18.24 12.85
CA PHE A 112 16.63 17.40 14.00
C PHE A 112 15.71 16.17 14.13
N VAL A 113 16.23 15.13 14.79
CA VAL A 113 15.46 13.89 15.03
C VAL A 113 14.32 14.18 16.01
N GLY A 114 13.13 13.70 15.66
CA GLY A 114 11.88 13.96 16.37
C GLY A 114 11.11 15.18 15.85
N GLN A 115 11.70 15.96 14.93
CA GLN A 115 11.00 17.10 14.34
C GLN A 115 9.77 16.65 13.55
N GLU A 116 8.68 17.40 13.73
CA GLU A 116 7.41 17.21 13.03
C GLU A 116 7.24 18.30 11.98
N ILE A 117 6.95 17.88 10.75
CA ILE A 117 6.70 18.75 9.61
C ILE A 117 5.24 18.56 9.22
N LEU A 118 4.45 19.65 9.30
CA LEU A 118 3.02 19.62 9.09
C LEU A 118 2.69 19.97 7.65
N LEU A 119 1.98 19.08 6.97
CA LEU A 119 1.53 19.23 5.59
C LEU A 119 0.01 19.47 5.61
N ASP A 120 -0.39 20.70 5.34
CA ASP A 120 -1.80 21.09 5.22
C ASP A 120 -2.34 20.65 3.85
N THR A 121 -3.06 19.53 3.81
CA THR A 121 -3.63 18.99 2.58
C THR A 121 -4.96 19.63 2.21
N THR A 122 -5.55 20.49 3.05
CA THR A 122 -6.91 21.03 2.84
C THR A 122 -7.05 21.87 1.57
N LYS A 123 -5.93 22.41 1.06
CA LYS A 123 -5.87 23.21 -0.17
C LYS A 123 -5.58 22.37 -1.41
N LEU A 124 -5.22 21.10 -1.23
CA LEU A 124 -4.95 20.18 -2.32
C LEU A 124 -6.25 19.63 -2.89
N GLU A 125 -6.27 19.44 -4.20
CA GLU A 125 -7.37 18.75 -4.87
C GLU A 125 -7.37 17.26 -4.50
N ASN A 126 -8.55 16.64 -4.44
CA ASN A 126 -8.64 15.21 -4.18
C ASN A 126 -7.98 14.41 -5.31
N GLY A 127 -7.14 13.43 -4.96
CA GLY A 127 -6.37 12.68 -5.95
C GLY A 127 -5.18 11.91 -5.39
N VAL A 128 -4.39 11.31 -6.28
CA VAL A 128 -3.16 10.57 -5.91
C VAL A 128 -1.98 11.53 -5.91
N TYR A 129 -1.22 11.56 -4.80
CA TYR A 129 -0.05 12.40 -4.63
C TYR A 129 1.17 11.54 -4.29
N GLY A 130 2.32 11.92 -4.85
CA GLY A 130 3.61 11.48 -4.34
C GLY A 130 4.01 12.35 -3.15
N ILE A 131 4.40 11.73 -2.05
CA ILE A 131 5.11 12.41 -0.96
C ILE A 131 6.58 12.03 -1.08
N GLY A 132 7.45 13.03 -1.15
CA GLY A 132 8.90 12.89 -1.17
C GLY A 132 9.53 13.61 0.02
N ILE A 133 10.48 12.96 0.68
CA ILE A 133 11.32 13.57 1.72
C ILE A 133 12.76 13.33 1.31
N SER A 134 13.49 14.42 1.08
CA SER A 134 14.86 14.39 0.56
C SER A 134 15.81 15.13 1.49
N ALA A 135 16.90 14.47 1.87
CA ALA A 135 17.97 15.03 2.68
C ALA A 135 19.09 15.58 1.79
N THR A 136 19.56 16.78 2.11
CA THR A 136 20.65 17.46 1.41
C THR A 136 21.49 18.28 2.38
N TYR A 137 22.53 18.94 1.86
CA TYR A 137 23.49 19.73 2.62
C TYR A 137 23.75 21.08 1.94
N GLU A 138 24.20 22.06 2.71
CA GLU A 138 24.55 23.39 2.22
C GLU A 138 25.67 23.28 1.18
N GLY A 139 25.48 23.92 0.01
CA GLY A 139 26.44 23.85 -1.10
C GLY A 139 26.44 22.54 -1.89
N ALA A 140 25.43 21.68 -1.73
CA ALA A 140 25.27 20.50 -2.56
C ALA A 140 25.15 20.86 -4.07
N PRO A 141 25.67 20.04 -4.98
CA PRO A 141 25.67 20.33 -6.41
C PRO A 141 24.25 20.25 -7.00
N ASP A 142 23.92 21.15 -7.92
CA ASP A 142 22.59 21.22 -8.56
C ASP A 142 22.19 19.92 -9.28
N GLU A 143 23.16 19.19 -9.83
CA GLU A 143 22.94 17.97 -10.62
C GLU A 143 22.56 16.74 -9.78
N SER A 144 23.03 16.66 -8.52
CA SER A 144 22.73 15.54 -7.62
C SER A 144 22.85 15.97 -6.14
N PRO A 145 21.92 16.80 -5.65
CA PRO A 145 22.05 17.39 -4.33
C PRO A 145 21.68 16.44 -3.18
N TRP A 146 21.10 15.26 -3.47
CA TRP A 146 20.44 14.43 -2.46
C TRP A 146 21.37 13.38 -1.84
N ILE A 147 21.50 13.42 -0.50
CA ILE A 147 22.17 12.38 0.30
C ILE A 147 21.29 11.13 0.35
N ALA A 148 20.01 11.34 0.67
CA ALA A 148 19.01 10.31 0.84
C ALA A 148 17.65 10.83 0.37
N LEU A 149 16.80 9.91 -0.09
CA LEU A 149 15.43 10.21 -0.53
C LEU A 149 14.53 9.03 -0.16
N VAL A 150 13.40 9.33 0.46
CA VAL A 150 12.30 8.39 0.65
C VAL A 150 11.06 8.94 -0.03
N GLN A 151 10.26 8.05 -0.63
CA GLN A 151 9.04 8.45 -1.33
C GLN A 151 7.95 7.40 -1.19
N THR A 152 6.71 7.85 -1.19
CA THR A 152 5.51 7.01 -1.22
C THR A 152 4.39 7.72 -1.97
N GLN A 153 3.27 7.02 -2.16
CA GLN A 153 2.03 7.61 -2.67
C GLN A 153 0.94 7.57 -1.62
N VAL A 154 0.13 8.62 -1.60
CA VAL A 154 -1.07 8.76 -0.77
C VAL A 154 -2.26 9.20 -1.62
N ILE A 155 -3.46 9.03 -1.09
CA ILE A 155 -4.70 9.52 -1.68
C ILE A 155 -5.19 10.68 -0.82
N VAL A 156 -5.16 11.89 -1.35
CA VAL A 156 -5.77 13.06 -0.70
C VAL A 156 -7.30 12.97 -0.89
N GLN A 157 -8.01 13.02 0.22
CA GLN A 157 -9.47 12.98 0.26
C GLN A 157 -10.00 13.92 1.36
N ASN A 158 -10.06 15.21 1.05
CA ASN A 158 -10.69 16.23 1.90
C ASN A 158 -12.21 16.30 1.67
#